data_AF-A0A554JJU5-F1
#
_entry.id   AF-A0A554JJU5-F1
#
_cell.length_a   1.000
_cell.length_b   1.000
_cell.length_c   1.000
_cell.angle_alpha   90.00
_cell.angle_beta   90.00
_cell.angle_gamma   90.00
#
_symmetry.space_group_name_H-M   'P 1'
#
loop_
_entity.id
_entity.type
_entity.pdbx_description
1 polymer ?
#
loop_
_entity_poly.entity_id
_entity_poly.type
_entity_poly.pdbx_seq_one_letter_code
_entity_poly.pdbx_strand_id
1 'polypeptide(L)'
;MQFPIRQLPISEFPPLLKEIPDAPSRLFVRGELPSADYTILCVVGSRATTPYGRRMCQSLISGLSRYPVAIISGMALGIDTEAHKAALDVGLPTVAVLPSSCDDKSLYPSSNKVLAQRILARGSALLSENVAPFKAMAHSFAQRNRIMAGMSKATLIIEAGEKSGTLITARLALDYNREVLCVPHELGRESGAGANRLIREGATLVRNSDDILQALGLASSPVQTTFPTDLSESESKILEVLTESLVKDEIIDRLEFDAQEVSIALTSLLIRGLINERLGKIERV
;
A
#
# COMPACT_ATOMS: atom_id res chain seq x y z
N MET A 1 1.91 17.87 23.97
CA MET A 1 1.25 16.55 24.05
C MET A 1 2.28 15.54 24.54
N GLN A 2 2.18 15.06 25.78
CA GLN A 2 3.02 13.95 26.22
C GLN A 2 2.35 12.66 25.78
N PHE A 3 2.87 12.03 24.73
CA PHE A 3 2.53 10.66 24.37
C PHE A 3 3.40 9.75 25.25
N PRO A 4 2.86 9.14 26.33
CA PRO A 4 3.66 8.29 27.20
C PRO A 4 4.09 7.03 26.44
N ILE A 5 5.27 6.51 26.79
CA ILE A 5 5.72 5.21 26.32
C ILE A 5 5.08 4.18 27.25
N ARG A 6 4.32 3.23 26.68
CA ARG A 6 3.74 2.13 27.44
C ARG A 6 4.19 0.80 26.85
N GLN A 7 4.35 -0.20 27.71
CA GLN A 7 4.51 -1.58 27.26
C GLN A 7 3.14 -2.09 26.78
N LEU A 8 3.09 -2.67 25.59
CA LEU A 8 1.90 -3.36 25.10
C LEU A 8 1.75 -4.69 25.86
N PRO A 9 0.56 -5.01 26.40
CA PRO A 9 0.29 -6.36 26.87
C PRO A 9 0.27 -7.32 25.66
N ILE A 10 0.62 -8.59 25.88
CA ILE A 10 0.69 -9.61 24.81
C ILE A 10 -0.67 -9.76 24.10
N SER A 11 -1.78 -9.56 24.81
CA SER A 11 -3.13 -9.56 24.23
C SER A 11 -3.30 -8.52 23.12
N GLU A 12 -2.71 -7.32 23.27
CA GLU A 12 -2.76 -6.21 22.32
C GLU A 12 -1.76 -6.34 21.17
N PHE A 13 -0.92 -7.39 21.13
CA PHE A 13 -0.02 -7.56 20.00
C PHE A 13 -0.82 -7.83 18.71
N PRO A 14 -0.43 -7.21 17.58
CA PRO A 14 -1.05 -7.47 16.28
C PRO A 14 -1.11 -8.97 15.98
N PRO A 15 -2.25 -9.51 15.51
CA PRO A 15 -2.42 -10.95 15.32
C PRO A 15 -1.33 -11.59 14.45
N LEU A 16 -1.03 -10.99 13.29
CA LEU A 16 0.01 -11.48 12.37
C LEU A 16 1.41 -11.54 13.00
N LEU A 17 1.70 -10.64 13.95
CA LEU A 17 3.00 -10.62 14.62
C LEU A 17 3.14 -11.79 15.62
N LYS A 18 2.03 -12.33 16.13
CA LYS A 18 2.05 -13.51 17.01
C LYS A 18 2.33 -14.80 16.24
N GLU A 19 2.12 -14.79 14.92
CA GLU A 19 2.29 -15.96 14.06
C GLU A 19 3.75 -16.21 13.63
N ILE A 20 4.62 -15.19 13.74
CA ILE A 20 6.01 -15.35 13.30
C ILE A 20 6.81 -16.22 14.29
N PRO A 21 7.74 -17.07 13.82
CA PRO A 21 8.49 -17.99 14.68
C PRO A 21 9.27 -17.31 15.82
N ASP A 22 9.72 -16.09 15.58
CA ASP A 22 10.56 -15.32 16.48
C ASP A 22 9.82 -14.15 17.14
N ALA A 23 8.49 -14.23 17.33
CA ALA A 23 7.65 -13.16 17.87
C ALA A 23 8.25 -12.46 19.13
N PRO A 24 8.18 -11.12 19.24
CA PRO A 24 8.77 -10.41 20.37
C PRO A 24 8.16 -10.83 21.70
N SER A 25 8.96 -10.86 22.76
CA SER A 25 8.46 -11.10 24.13
C SER A 25 7.91 -9.82 24.78
N ARG A 26 8.30 -8.65 24.26
CA ARG A 26 7.89 -7.33 24.74
C ARG A 26 7.83 -6.34 23.60
N LEU A 27 6.87 -5.43 23.65
CA LEU A 27 6.77 -4.30 22.74
C LEU A 27 6.41 -3.05 23.52
N PHE A 28 7.02 -1.94 23.14
CA PHE A 28 6.76 -0.62 23.67
C PHE A 28 6.17 0.24 22.55
N VAL A 29 5.06 0.89 22.87
CA VAL A 29 4.40 1.82 21.96
C VAL A 29 4.43 3.21 22.55
N ARG A 30 4.58 4.20 21.67
CA ARG A 30 4.33 5.61 21.96
C ARG A 30 3.34 6.12 20.92
N GLY A 31 2.20 6.66 21.36
CA GLY A 31 1.06 6.95 20.48
C GLY A 31 0.09 5.76 20.41
N GLU A 32 -0.69 5.69 19.34
CA GLU A 32 -1.78 4.72 19.18
C GLU A 32 -1.56 3.86 17.93
N LEU A 33 -1.67 2.54 18.09
CA LEU A 33 -1.65 1.61 16.97
C LEU A 33 -2.97 1.72 16.19
N PRO A 34 -2.96 1.44 14.87
CA PRO A 34 -4.19 1.41 14.08
C PRO A 34 -5.17 0.36 14.65
N SER A 35 -6.48 0.59 14.47
CA SER A 35 -7.51 -0.37 14.88
C SER A 35 -7.39 -1.67 14.07
N ALA A 36 -8.01 -2.74 14.57
CA ALA A 36 -7.97 -4.06 13.94
C ALA A 36 -8.60 -4.10 12.54
N ASP A 37 -9.43 -3.11 12.19
CA ASP A 37 -10.07 -3.01 10.87
C ASP A 37 -9.07 -2.59 9.77
N TYR A 38 -7.92 -2.02 10.15
CA TYR A 38 -6.89 -1.63 9.19
C TYR A 38 -5.98 -2.80 8.84
N THR A 39 -5.82 -3.02 7.53
CA THR A 39 -4.80 -3.95 7.01
C THR A 39 -3.46 -3.23 6.96
N ILE A 40 -2.42 -3.84 7.55
CA ILE A 40 -1.08 -3.24 7.63
C ILE A 40 -0.26 -3.59 6.38
N LEU A 41 0.23 -2.57 5.68
CA LEU A 41 1.17 -2.66 4.57
C LEU A 41 2.56 -2.20 5.03
N CYS A 42 3.56 -3.08 4.95
CA CYS A 42 4.94 -2.69 5.17
C CYS A 42 5.49 -2.01 3.91
N VAL A 43 6.08 -0.82 4.05
CA VAL A 43 6.71 -0.11 2.93
C VAL A 43 8.18 0.14 3.26
N VAL A 44 9.08 -0.40 2.45
CA VAL A 44 10.53 -0.29 2.66
C VAL A 44 11.26 -0.04 1.34
N GLY A 45 12.47 0.49 1.45
CA GLY A 45 13.30 0.75 0.28
C GLY A 45 14.65 1.35 0.61
N SER A 46 15.32 1.83 -0.44
CA SER A 46 16.65 2.42 -0.37
C SER A 46 16.69 3.62 0.57
N ARG A 47 17.77 3.71 1.37
CA ARG A 47 18.09 4.89 2.18
C ARG A 47 18.51 6.09 1.30
N ALA A 48 19.12 5.80 0.16
CA ALA A 48 19.45 6.78 -0.88
C ALA A 48 18.38 6.73 -1.96
N THR A 49 17.15 7.12 -1.60
CA THR A 49 16.01 7.06 -2.52
C THR A 49 16.22 7.98 -3.73
N THR A 50 15.90 7.49 -4.92
CA THR A 50 15.91 8.31 -6.14
C THR A 50 14.64 9.18 -6.24
N PRO A 51 14.63 10.19 -7.13
CA PRO A 51 13.40 10.94 -7.44
C PRO A 51 12.28 10.06 -7.99
N TYR A 52 12.62 8.97 -8.67
CA TYR A 52 11.64 7.98 -9.12
C TYR A 52 11.02 7.26 -7.93
N GLY A 53 11.84 6.69 -7.04
CA GLY A 53 11.37 6.00 -5.83
C GLY A 53 10.49 6.89 -4.95
N ARG A 54 10.86 8.16 -4.76
CA ARG A 54 10.02 9.13 -4.01
C ARG A 54 8.66 9.31 -4.66
N ARG A 55 8.61 9.56 -5.97
CA ARG A 55 7.34 9.76 -6.71
C ARG A 55 6.46 8.52 -6.65
N MET A 56 7.04 7.33 -6.83
CA MET A 56 6.28 6.07 -6.77
C MET A 56 5.74 5.83 -5.35
N CYS A 57 6.56 6.01 -4.32
CA CYS A 57 6.12 5.90 -2.93
C CYS A 57 4.91 6.80 -2.64
N GLN A 58 5.01 8.08 -3.02
CA GLN A 58 3.94 9.05 -2.80
C GLN A 58 2.67 8.70 -3.59
N SER A 59 2.80 8.38 -4.88
CA SER A 59 1.66 8.04 -5.74
C SER A 59 0.94 6.77 -5.26
N LEU A 60 1.69 5.71 -4.97
CA LEU A 60 1.11 4.42 -4.57
C LEU A 60 0.38 4.52 -3.23
N ILE A 61 0.98 5.19 -2.24
CA ILE A 61 0.35 5.38 -0.92
C ILE A 61 -0.86 6.31 -1.02
N SER A 62 -0.81 7.35 -1.85
CA SER A 62 -1.94 8.28 -2.02
C SER A 62 -3.20 7.58 -2.54
N GLY A 63 -3.03 6.61 -3.45
CA GLY A 63 -4.14 5.80 -3.96
C GLY A 63 -4.79 4.88 -2.92
N LEU A 64 -4.19 4.71 -1.74
CA LEU A 64 -4.74 3.89 -0.65
C LEU A 64 -5.61 4.69 0.34
N SER A 65 -5.67 6.02 0.19
CA SER A 65 -6.30 6.96 1.15
C SER A 65 -7.77 6.67 1.52
N ARG A 66 -8.51 5.96 0.66
CA ARG A 66 -9.93 5.64 0.85
C ARG A 66 -10.18 4.23 1.40
N TYR A 67 -9.12 3.48 1.68
CA TYR A 67 -9.19 2.09 2.13
C TYR A 67 -8.68 1.97 3.56
N PRO A 68 -9.11 0.96 4.32
CA PRO A 68 -8.64 0.73 5.68
C PRO A 68 -7.22 0.12 5.64
N VAL A 69 -6.23 0.93 5.23
CA VAL A 69 -4.82 0.54 5.13
C VAL A 69 -3.98 1.37 6.10
N ALA A 70 -3.13 0.72 6.87
CA ALA A 70 -2.15 1.40 7.72
C ALA A 70 -0.73 1.12 7.20
N ILE A 71 0.13 2.15 7.18
CA ILE A 71 1.48 2.04 6.67
C ILE A 71 2.45 1.75 7.81
N ILE A 72 3.17 0.63 7.78
CA ILE A 72 4.27 0.34 8.69
C ILE A 72 5.61 0.52 7.98
N SER A 73 6.54 1.23 8.62
CA SER A 73 7.90 1.38 8.11
C SER A 73 8.87 1.64 9.25
N GLY A 74 10.15 1.76 8.92
CA GLY A 74 11.24 1.64 9.86
C GLY A 74 11.84 2.94 10.38
N MET A 75 11.31 4.09 9.97
CA MET A 75 11.89 5.40 10.25
C MET A 75 13.32 5.60 9.72
N ALA A 76 13.85 4.74 8.83
CA ALA A 76 15.15 5.00 8.21
C ALA A 76 15.10 6.23 7.28
N LEU A 77 16.27 6.68 6.80
CA LEU A 77 16.31 7.65 5.70
C LEU A 77 15.73 7.04 4.42
N GLY A 78 15.41 7.89 3.44
CA GLY A 78 14.95 7.46 2.12
C GLY A 78 13.50 7.00 2.14
N ILE A 79 13.23 5.83 1.55
CA ILE A 79 11.86 5.35 1.35
C ILE A 79 11.06 5.25 2.64
N ASP A 80 11.63 4.80 3.76
CA ASP A 80 10.92 4.73 5.04
C ASP A 80 10.38 6.12 5.46
N THR A 81 11.20 7.17 5.36
CA THR A 81 10.77 8.56 5.60
C THR A 81 9.65 8.97 4.63
N GLU A 82 9.80 8.70 3.33
CA GLU A 82 8.82 9.09 2.33
C GLU A 82 7.49 8.36 2.51
N ALA A 83 7.51 7.10 2.93
CA ALA A 83 6.32 6.30 3.19
C ALA A 83 5.49 6.89 4.34
N HIS A 84 6.16 7.22 5.46
CA HIS A 84 5.49 7.89 6.57
C HIS A 84 4.93 9.25 6.17
N LYS A 85 5.69 10.06 5.42
CA LYS A 85 5.21 11.37 4.94
C LYS A 85 3.98 11.22 4.05
N ALA A 86 4.05 10.36 3.05
CA ALA A 86 2.95 10.12 2.12
C ALA A 86 1.69 9.66 2.85
N ALA A 87 1.82 8.73 3.82
CA ALA A 87 0.70 8.30 4.65
C ALA A 87 0.07 9.47 5.41
N LEU A 88 0.89 10.29 6.08
CA LEU A 88 0.42 11.45 6.85
C LEU A 88 -0.20 12.55 5.96
N ASP A 89 0.26 12.70 4.73
CA ASP A 89 -0.25 13.70 3.78
C ASP A 89 -1.68 13.37 3.31
N VAL A 90 -2.03 12.08 3.24
CA VAL A 90 -3.37 11.61 2.86
C VAL A 90 -4.21 11.10 4.03
N GLY A 91 -3.73 11.27 5.26
CA GLY A 91 -4.47 10.94 6.48
C GLY A 91 -4.52 9.45 6.84
N LEU A 92 -3.67 8.62 6.25
CA LEU A 92 -3.56 7.20 6.62
C LEU A 92 -2.79 7.05 7.94
N PRO A 93 -3.22 6.13 8.83
CA PRO A 93 -2.44 5.77 10.01
C PRO A 93 -1.08 5.21 9.61
N THR A 94 -0.05 5.52 10.42
CA THR A 94 1.28 4.98 10.17
C THR A 94 2.00 4.54 11.45
N VAL A 95 2.75 3.45 11.38
CA VAL A 95 3.50 2.91 12.51
C VAL A 95 4.98 2.90 12.17
N ALA A 96 5.79 3.61 12.96
CA ALA A 96 7.23 3.63 12.80
C ALA A 96 7.90 2.65 13.77
N VAL A 97 8.48 1.56 13.24
CA VAL A 97 9.20 0.58 14.07
C VAL A 97 10.66 0.99 14.17
N LEU A 98 11.11 1.26 15.39
CA LEU A 98 12.40 1.84 15.66
C LEU A 98 13.45 0.77 16.00
N PRO A 99 14.69 0.88 15.48
CA PRO A 99 15.82 0.08 15.95
C PRO A 99 16.35 0.57 17.31
N SER A 100 15.84 1.69 17.81
CA SER A 100 16.10 2.26 19.13
C SER A 100 14.84 2.26 19.99
N SER A 101 14.90 2.68 21.25
CA SER A 101 13.70 2.90 22.08
C SER A 101 12.88 4.12 21.63
N CYS A 102 11.60 4.18 22.03
CA CYS A 102 10.64 5.21 21.60
C CYS A 102 10.82 6.61 22.24
N ASP A 103 11.83 6.80 23.10
CA ASP A 103 12.11 8.08 23.74
C ASP A 103 12.85 9.06 22.81
N ASP A 104 12.64 10.37 23.04
CA ASP A 104 13.17 11.43 22.18
C ASP A 104 14.70 11.49 22.15
N LYS A 105 15.38 10.96 23.19
CA LYS A 105 16.85 10.95 23.28
C LYS A 105 17.46 9.84 22.43
N SER A 106 16.73 8.74 22.25
CA SER A 106 17.19 7.53 21.56
C SER A 106 16.77 7.46 20.09
N LEU A 107 15.88 8.34 19.65
CA LEU A 107 15.36 8.34 18.28
C LEU A 107 16.45 8.43 17.22
N TYR A 108 16.43 7.47 16.28
CA TYR A 108 17.37 7.37 15.17
C TYR A 108 16.63 7.17 13.84
N PRO A 109 17.05 7.85 12.75
CA PRO A 109 18.09 8.88 12.69
C PRO A 109 17.59 10.19 13.31
N SER A 110 18.51 11.02 13.82
CA SER A 110 18.16 12.28 14.49
C SER A 110 17.45 13.28 13.56
N SER A 111 17.72 13.21 12.25
CA SER A 111 17.05 14.02 11.23
C SER A 111 15.54 13.77 11.14
N ASN A 112 15.07 12.59 11.55
CA ASN A 112 13.66 12.21 11.49
C ASN A 112 12.89 12.52 12.79
N LYS A 113 13.48 13.23 13.76
CA LYS A 113 12.79 13.62 15.01
C LYS A 113 11.50 14.42 14.77
N VAL A 114 11.54 15.36 13.83
CA VAL A 114 10.35 16.17 13.46
C VAL A 114 9.27 15.29 12.84
N LEU A 115 9.65 14.33 12.00
CA LEU A 115 8.72 13.39 11.39
C LEU A 115 8.05 12.51 12.46
N ALA A 116 8.82 11.98 13.42
CA ALA A 116 8.26 11.18 14.50
C ALA A 116 7.29 11.96 15.39
N GLN A 117 7.58 13.23 15.68
CA GLN A 117 6.63 14.11 16.37
C GLN A 117 5.35 14.31 15.55
N ARG A 118 5.47 14.46 14.22
CA ARG A 118 4.33 14.59 13.31
C ARG A 118 3.48 13.32 13.25
N ILE A 119 4.11 12.13 13.29
CA ILE A 119 3.41 10.84 13.41
C ILE A 119 2.56 10.81 14.69
N LEU A 120 3.17 11.10 15.83
CA LEU A 120 2.46 11.12 17.12
C LEU A 120 1.32 12.14 17.13
N ALA A 121 1.56 13.36 16.63
CA ALA A 121 0.57 14.41 16.56
C ALA A 121 -0.65 14.08 15.67
N ARG A 122 -0.52 13.10 14.76
CA ARG A 122 -1.60 12.62 13.88
C ARG A 122 -2.31 11.37 14.44
N GLY A 123 -2.11 11.03 15.71
CA GLY A 123 -2.76 9.87 16.35
C GLY A 123 -2.16 8.54 15.92
N SER A 124 -0.93 8.56 15.40
CA SER A 124 -0.20 7.38 14.94
C SER A 124 0.89 6.98 15.94
N ALA A 125 1.63 5.89 15.69
CA ALA A 125 2.51 5.28 16.69
C ALA A 125 3.98 5.16 16.29
N LEU A 126 4.84 5.21 17.31
CA LEU A 126 6.18 4.66 17.30
C LEU A 126 6.17 3.34 18.06
N LEU A 127 6.86 2.32 17.55
CA LEU A 127 6.92 0.98 18.12
C LEU A 127 8.37 0.53 18.27
N SER A 128 8.70 -0.13 19.37
CA SER A 128 10.04 -0.71 19.58
C SER A 128 9.99 -1.92 20.52
N GLU A 129 10.89 -2.87 20.33
CA GLU A 129 11.13 -3.97 21.27
C GLU A 129 12.10 -3.58 22.40
N ASN A 130 12.76 -2.41 22.27
CA ASN A 130 13.81 -1.97 23.19
C ASN A 130 13.26 -1.06 24.30
N VAL A 131 13.64 -1.38 25.54
CA VAL A 131 13.31 -0.58 26.73
C VAL A 131 14.07 0.74 26.70
N ALA A 132 13.40 1.86 26.99
CA ALA A 132 14.07 3.15 27.08
C ALA A 132 14.97 3.25 28.34
N PRO A 133 16.17 3.85 28.25
CA PRO A 133 16.81 4.37 27.04
C PRO A 133 17.65 3.30 26.30
N PHE A 134 17.57 3.26 24.97
CA PHE A 134 18.34 2.34 24.14
C PHE A 134 18.63 2.95 22.75
N LYS A 135 19.91 3.16 22.43
CA LYS A 135 20.34 3.68 21.12
C LYS A 135 20.44 2.55 20.09
N ALA A 136 20.19 2.89 18.82
CA ALA A 136 20.25 1.92 17.72
C ALA A 136 21.65 1.30 17.57
N MET A 137 21.70 -0.01 17.34
CA MET A 137 22.90 -0.79 17.11
C MET A 137 22.75 -1.61 15.82
N ALA A 138 23.85 -2.10 15.24
CA ALA A 138 23.79 -2.83 13.97
C ALA A 138 22.80 -4.02 13.98
N HIS A 139 22.78 -4.81 15.05
CA HIS A 139 21.86 -5.94 15.18
C HIS A 139 20.39 -5.54 15.38
N SER A 140 20.12 -4.35 15.93
CA SER A 140 18.76 -3.92 16.24
C SER A 140 17.97 -3.51 14.98
N PHE A 141 18.65 -3.24 13.86
CA PHE A 141 17.99 -3.05 12.56
C PHE A 141 17.37 -4.36 12.04
N ALA A 142 18.08 -5.48 12.17
CA ALA A 142 17.55 -6.78 11.76
C ALA A 142 16.38 -7.21 12.65
N GLN A 143 16.52 -7.04 13.97
CA GLN A 143 15.43 -7.29 14.93
C GLN A 143 14.19 -6.44 14.62
N ARG A 144 14.37 -5.16 14.25
CA ARG A 144 13.26 -4.30 13.86
C ARG A 144 12.57 -4.74 12.58
N ASN A 145 13.33 -5.18 11.57
CA ASN A 145 12.78 -5.56 10.27
C ASN A 145 11.79 -6.73 10.37
N ARG A 146 12.08 -7.70 11.23
CA ARG A 146 11.19 -8.84 11.49
C ARG A 146 9.82 -8.40 12.01
N ILE A 147 9.77 -7.35 12.84
CA ILE A 147 8.52 -6.85 13.43
C ILE A 147 7.68 -6.19 12.34
N MET A 148 8.31 -5.40 11.46
CA MET A 148 7.60 -4.77 10.34
C MET A 148 6.98 -5.81 9.41
N ALA A 149 7.79 -6.79 8.96
CA ALA A 149 7.33 -7.86 8.09
C ALA A 149 6.26 -8.74 8.78
N GLY A 150 6.46 -9.07 10.05
CA GLY A 150 5.54 -9.90 10.84
C GLY A 150 4.20 -9.24 11.14
N MET A 151 4.16 -7.92 11.29
CA MET A 151 2.91 -7.17 11.48
C MET A 151 2.12 -6.99 10.19
N SER A 152 2.77 -7.05 9.03
CA SER A 152 2.16 -6.71 7.75
C SER A 152 1.59 -7.91 7.02
N LYS A 153 0.49 -7.69 6.29
CA LYS A 153 -0.06 -8.67 5.34
C LYS A 153 0.79 -8.77 4.07
N ALA A 154 1.35 -7.64 3.65
CA ALA A 154 2.23 -7.54 2.49
C ALA A 154 3.37 -6.56 2.75
N THR A 155 4.51 -6.78 2.09
CA THR A 155 5.67 -5.89 2.09
C THR A 155 5.92 -5.31 0.70
N LEU A 156 5.77 -4.01 0.56
CA LEU A 156 6.04 -3.23 -0.64
C LEU A 156 7.48 -2.71 -0.66
N ILE A 157 8.24 -3.16 -1.65
CA ILE A 157 9.60 -2.74 -1.96
C ILE A 157 9.52 -1.65 -3.04
N ILE A 158 9.73 -0.39 -2.64
CA ILE A 158 9.70 0.73 -3.59
C ILE A 158 10.97 0.83 -4.41
N GLU A 159 12.13 0.61 -3.80
CA GLU A 159 13.43 0.72 -4.47
C GLU A 159 14.48 -0.06 -3.67
N ALA A 160 15.25 -0.93 -4.30
CA ALA A 160 16.31 -1.69 -3.65
C ALA A 160 17.38 -2.13 -4.66
N GLY A 161 18.65 -1.81 -4.38
CA GLY A 161 19.79 -2.39 -5.09
C GLY A 161 20.12 -3.81 -4.61
N GLU A 162 20.97 -4.52 -5.35
CA GLU A 162 21.33 -5.93 -5.12
C GLU A 162 21.84 -6.24 -3.70
N LYS A 163 22.54 -5.29 -3.08
CA LYS A 163 23.13 -5.42 -1.73
C LYS A 163 22.35 -4.65 -0.67
N SER A 164 21.10 -4.27 -0.96
CA SER A 164 20.31 -3.46 -0.04
C SER A 164 19.84 -4.27 1.18
N GLY A 165 19.95 -3.68 2.37
CA GLY A 165 19.36 -4.24 3.60
C GLY A 165 17.83 -4.36 3.54
N THR A 166 17.18 -3.64 2.62
CA THR A 166 15.74 -3.79 2.31
C THR A 166 15.37 -5.21 1.91
N LEU A 167 16.26 -5.91 1.20
CA LEU A 167 16.03 -7.28 0.73
C LEU A 167 15.91 -8.29 1.88
N ILE A 168 16.46 -7.95 3.07
CA ILE A 168 16.28 -8.75 4.28
C ILE A 168 14.81 -8.74 4.71
N THR A 169 14.15 -7.58 4.67
CA THR A 169 12.73 -7.46 5.01
C THR A 169 11.86 -8.22 4.00
N ALA A 170 12.19 -8.14 2.69
CA ALA A 170 11.51 -8.92 1.67
C ALA A 170 11.61 -10.43 1.92
N ARG A 171 12.81 -10.91 2.26
CA ARG A 171 13.03 -12.32 2.59
C ARG A 171 12.23 -12.74 3.83
N LEU A 172 12.26 -11.94 4.90
CA LEU A 172 11.49 -12.23 6.11
C LEU A 172 9.99 -12.29 5.83
N ALA A 173 9.47 -11.41 4.97
CA ALA A 173 8.07 -11.45 4.57
C ALA A 173 7.72 -12.78 3.88
N LEU A 174 8.55 -13.26 2.95
CA LEU A 174 8.37 -14.57 2.32
C LEU A 174 8.46 -15.72 3.34
N ASP A 175 9.44 -15.68 4.24
CA ASP A 175 9.62 -16.69 5.30
C ASP A 175 8.39 -16.75 6.24
N TYR A 176 7.69 -15.63 6.42
CA TYR A 176 6.44 -15.51 7.20
C TYR A 176 5.17 -15.72 6.37
N ASN A 177 5.30 -16.20 5.13
CA ASN A 177 4.20 -16.42 4.20
C ASN A 177 3.35 -15.16 3.97
N ARG A 178 4.03 -14.02 3.81
CA ARG A 178 3.45 -12.71 3.48
C ARG A 178 3.78 -12.35 2.04
N GLU A 179 2.88 -11.61 1.41
CA GLU A 179 3.07 -11.14 0.04
C GLU A 179 4.26 -10.17 -0.05
N VAL A 180 5.07 -10.31 -1.09
CA VAL A 180 6.12 -9.34 -1.43
C VAL A 180 5.75 -8.67 -2.73
N LEU A 181 5.64 -7.35 -2.66
CA LEU A 181 5.26 -6.47 -3.75
C LEU A 181 6.46 -5.63 -4.16
N CYS A 182 6.72 -5.49 -5.45
CA CYS A 182 7.89 -4.75 -5.93
C CYS A 182 7.51 -3.76 -7.04
N VAL A 183 8.02 -2.53 -6.92
CA VAL A 183 7.92 -1.54 -7.99
C VAL A 183 8.97 -1.87 -9.05
N PRO A 184 8.58 -2.04 -10.33
CA PRO A 184 9.53 -2.36 -11.40
C PRO A 184 10.43 -1.16 -11.70
N HIS A 185 11.68 -1.43 -12.05
CA HIS A 185 12.65 -0.42 -12.44
C HIS A 185 13.18 -0.67 -13.85
N GLU A 186 13.67 0.38 -14.47
CA GLU A 186 14.39 0.28 -15.74
C GLU A 186 15.59 -0.68 -15.65
N LEU A 187 15.79 -1.49 -16.68
CA LEU A 187 16.93 -2.41 -16.75
C LEU A 187 18.25 -1.64 -16.79
N GLY A 188 19.28 -2.17 -16.12
CA GLY A 188 20.58 -1.50 -15.99
C GLY A 188 20.65 -0.46 -14.87
N ARG A 189 19.53 -0.10 -14.23
CA ARG A 189 19.53 0.82 -13.10
C ARG A 189 19.86 0.10 -11.79
N GLU A 190 21.05 0.37 -11.24
CA GLU A 190 21.53 -0.29 -10.02
C GLU A 190 20.62 -0.08 -8.79
N SER A 191 19.95 1.08 -8.70
CA SER A 191 19.08 1.40 -7.56
C SER A 191 17.87 0.48 -7.44
N GLY A 192 17.42 -0.11 -8.56
CA GLY A 192 16.25 -0.98 -8.64
C GLY A 192 16.56 -2.44 -8.97
N ALA A 193 17.83 -2.79 -9.15
CA ALA A 193 18.24 -4.13 -9.59
C ALA A 193 17.73 -5.23 -8.64
N GLY A 194 17.79 -5.02 -7.33
CA GLY A 194 17.27 -5.96 -6.34
C GLY A 194 15.75 -6.10 -6.36
N ALA A 195 15.01 -5.01 -6.61
CA ALA A 195 13.55 -5.07 -6.78
C ALA A 195 13.17 -5.88 -8.03
N ASN A 196 13.84 -5.65 -9.16
CA ASN A 196 13.62 -6.43 -10.38
C ASN A 196 14.02 -7.91 -10.21
N ARG A 197 15.07 -8.19 -9.43
CA ARG A 197 15.46 -9.56 -9.08
C ARG A 197 14.36 -10.25 -8.27
N LEU A 198 13.80 -9.60 -7.27
CA LEU A 198 12.66 -10.12 -6.50
C LEU A 198 11.45 -10.41 -7.39
N ILE A 199 11.12 -9.52 -8.34
CA ILE A 199 10.05 -9.77 -9.32
C ILE A 199 10.33 -11.04 -10.12
N ARG A 200 11.56 -11.22 -10.60
CA ARG A 200 11.98 -12.45 -11.30
C ARG A 200 11.88 -13.70 -10.41
N GLU A 201 12.14 -13.55 -9.11
CA GLU A 201 12.06 -14.62 -8.12
C GLU A 201 10.61 -14.93 -7.67
N GLY A 202 9.61 -14.19 -8.18
CA GLY A 202 8.20 -14.45 -7.93
C GLY A 202 7.48 -13.40 -7.09
N ALA A 203 8.14 -12.29 -6.72
CA ALA A 203 7.44 -11.17 -6.09
C ALA A 203 6.45 -10.52 -7.07
N THR A 204 5.30 -10.08 -6.55
CA THR A 204 4.25 -9.45 -7.34
C THR A 204 4.70 -8.08 -7.83
N LEU A 205 4.62 -7.87 -9.15
CA LEU A 205 4.92 -6.58 -9.77
C LEU A 205 3.78 -5.59 -9.49
N VAL A 206 4.13 -4.40 -8.99
CA VAL A 206 3.17 -3.31 -8.72
C VAL A 206 3.26 -2.23 -9.78
N ARG A 207 2.16 -1.98 -10.48
CA ARG A 207 2.00 -0.91 -11.48
C ARG A 207 1.30 0.30 -10.87
N ASN A 208 0.30 0.05 -10.02
CA ASN A 208 -0.53 1.08 -9.39
C ASN A 208 -1.03 0.61 -8.00
N SER A 209 -1.82 1.45 -7.33
CA SER A 209 -2.36 1.15 -6.00
C SER A 209 -3.36 -0.02 -6.00
N ASP A 210 -4.00 -0.34 -7.12
CA ASP A 210 -4.96 -1.44 -7.21
C ASP A 210 -4.28 -2.81 -7.06
N ASP A 211 -3.08 -2.97 -7.65
CA ASP A 211 -2.27 -4.18 -7.46
C ASP A 211 -1.94 -4.39 -5.96
N ILE A 212 -1.73 -3.30 -5.21
CA ILE A 212 -1.52 -3.37 -3.75
C ILE A 212 -2.81 -3.77 -3.03
N LEU A 213 -3.95 -3.16 -3.38
CA LEU A 213 -5.25 -3.47 -2.77
C LEU A 213 -5.64 -4.93 -3.01
N GLN A 214 -5.36 -5.47 -4.20
CA GLN A 214 -5.58 -6.88 -4.50
C GLN A 214 -4.76 -7.78 -3.58
N ALA A 215 -3.46 -7.51 -3.43
CA ALA A 215 -2.60 -8.29 -2.52
C ALA A 215 -3.02 -8.16 -1.04
N LEU A 216 -3.54 -7.00 -0.65
CA LEU A 216 -4.10 -6.80 0.68
C LEU A 216 -5.48 -7.46 0.86
N GLY A 217 -6.10 -7.99 -0.18
CA GLY A 217 -7.47 -8.52 -0.17
C GLY A 217 -8.52 -7.43 0.09
N LEU A 218 -8.20 -6.19 -0.24
CA LEU A 218 -9.04 -5.00 -0.11
C LEU A 218 -9.51 -4.47 -1.47
N ALA A 219 -9.08 -5.10 -2.57
CA ALA A 219 -9.67 -4.83 -3.86
C ALA A 219 -11.17 -5.06 -3.73
N SER A 220 -11.96 -4.03 -4.03
CA SER A 220 -13.36 -4.25 -4.40
C SER A 220 -13.32 -5.35 -5.45
N SER A 221 -14.05 -6.45 -5.21
CA SER A 221 -14.60 -7.20 -6.35
C SER A 221 -15.11 -6.15 -7.32
N PRO A 222 -14.82 -6.25 -8.64
CA PRO A 222 -15.30 -5.26 -9.60
C PRO A 222 -16.74 -4.98 -9.22
N VAL A 223 -17.02 -3.74 -8.81
CA VAL A 223 -18.37 -3.38 -8.43
C VAL A 223 -19.13 -3.65 -9.73
N GLN A 224 -19.83 -4.78 -9.81
CA GLN A 224 -20.92 -4.89 -10.72
C GLN A 224 -21.81 -3.77 -10.25
N THR A 225 -21.71 -2.63 -10.94
CA THR A 225 -22.71 -1.59 -10.87
C THR A 225 -23.97 -2.35 -11.19
N THR A 226 -24.75 -2.64 -10.15
CA THR A 226 -26.09 -3.19 -10.32
C THR A 226 -26.74 -2.17 -11.23
N PHE A 227 -27.03 -2.60 -12.45
CA PHE A 227 -27.67 -1.74 -13.41
C PHE A 227 -28.92 -1.17 -12.76
N PRO A 228 -29.27 0.09 -13.05
CA PRO A 228 -30.56 0.61 -12.64
C PRO A 228 -31.65 -0.39 -13.05
N THR A 229 -32.56 -0.72 -12.15
CA THR A 229 -33.61 -1.73 -12.44
C THR A 229 -34.66 -1.23 -13.45
N ASP A 230 -34.54 0.02 -13.88
CA ASP A 230 -35.43 0.72 -14.81
C ASP A 230 -34.83 0.88 -16.23
N LEU A 231 -33.81 0.10 -16.59
CA LEU A 231 -33.28 0.10 -17.96
C LEU A 231 -34.29 -0.52 -18.94
N SER A 232 -34.40 0.10 -20.11
CA SER A 232 -35.01 -0.52 -21.28
C SER A 232 -34.23 -1.76 -21.74
N GLU A 233 -34.88 -2.60 -22.55
CA GLU A 233 -34.26 -3.79 -23.12
C GLU A 233 -33.00 -3.45 -23.92
N SER A 234 -33.06 -2.37 -24.71
CA SER A 234 -31.96 -1.91 -25.55
C SER A 234 -30.79 -1.37 -24.72
N GLU A 235 -31.06 -0.58 -23.66
CA GLU A 235 -30.03 -0.12 -22.72
C GLU A 235 -29.33 -1.28 -22.02
N SER A 236 -30.08 -2.27 -21.56
CA SER A 236 -29.54 -3.44 -20.86
C SER A 236 -28.61 -4.25 -21.76
N LYS A 237 -29.07 -4.56 -22.97
CA LYS A 237 -28.27 -5.32 -23.97
C LYS A 237 -27.02 -4.56 -24.43
N ILE A 238 -27.08 -3.24 -24.57
CA ILE A 238 -25.89 -2.42 -24.88
C ILE A 238 -24.86 -2.52 -23.75
N LEU A 239 -25.28 -2.41 -22.50
CA LEU A 239 -24.37 -2.54 -21.36
C LEU A 239 -23.78 -3.95 -21.19
N GLU A 240 -24.51 -4.98 -21.60
CA GLU A 240 -24.02 -6.37 -21.63
C GLU A 240 -22.96 -6.59 -22.71
N VAL A 241 -23.10 -5.96 -23.89
CA VAL A 241 -22.14 -6.08 -25.00
C VAL A 241 -20.88 -5.25 -24.79
N LEU A 242 -20.96 -4.16 -24.01
CA LEU A 242 -19.82 -3.30 -23.67
C LEU A 242 -18.89 -3.92 -22.60
N THR A 243 -18.40 -5.13 -22.85
CA THR A 243 -17.33 -5.76 -22.05
C THR A 243 -15.94 -5.19 -22.37
N GLU A 244 -15.82 -4.51 -23.51
CA GLU A 244 -14.63 -3.80 -24.01
C GLU A 244 -15.06 -2.48 -24.66
N SER A 245 -14.12 -1.58 -24.95
CA SER A 245 -14.44 -0.30 -25.60
C SER A 245 -14.74 -0.50 -27.10
N LEU A 246 -15.98 -0.26 -27.51
CA LEU A 246 -16.49 -0.47 -28.87
C LEU A 246 -16.81 0.85 -29.57
N VAL A 247 -16.79 0.88 -30.90
CA VAL A 247 -17.40 1.99 -31.66
C VAL A 247 -18.90 1.74 -31.87
N LYS A 248 -19.67 2.79 -32.12
CA LYS A 248 -21.13 2.70 -32.27
C LYS A 248 -21.58 1.67 -33.31
N ASP A 249 -20.89 1.61 -34.46
CA ASP A 249 -21.23 0.68 -35.54
C ASP A 249 -21.05 -0.79 -35.11
N GLU A 250 -20.03 -1.08 -34.28
CA GLU A 250 -19.82 -2.44 -33.72
C GLU A 250 -20.94 -2.84 -32.76
N ILE A 251 -21.54 -1.87 -32.05
CA ILE A 251 -22.67 -2.13 -31.14
C ILE A 251 -23.94 -2.43 -31.96
N ILE A 252 -24.16 -1.69 -33.04
CA ILE A 252 -25.28 -1.92 -33.97
C ILE A 252 -25.16 -3.33 -34.58
N ASP A 253 -23.97 -3.69 -35.08
CA ASP A 253 -23.73 -4.98 -35.72
C ASP A 253 -23.89 -6.17 -34.75
N ARG A 254 -23.50 -6.00 -33.47
CA ARG A 254 -23.58 -7.08 -32.47
C ARG A 254 -24.99 -7.32 -31.93
N LEU A 255 -25.84 -6.29 -31.89
CA LEU A 255 -27.15 -6.35 -31.23
C LEU A 255 -28.33 -6.53 -32.17
N GLU A 256 -28.10 -6.50 -33.49
CA GLU A 256 -29.14 -6.54 -34.53
C GLU A 256 -30.26 -5.48 -34.32
N PHE A 257 -29.95 -4.40 -33.60
CA PHE A 257 -30.85 -3.29 -33.38
C PHE A 257 -30.76 -2.25 -34.50
N ASP A 258 -31.85 -1.51 -34.72
CA ASP A 258 -31.81 -0.38 -35.65
C ASP A 258 -30.90 0.74 -35.12
N ALA A 259 -30.25 1.47 -36.04
CA ALA A 259 -29.31 2.54 -35.70
C ALA A 259 -29.97 3.66 -34.87
N GLN A 260 -31.27 3.91 -35.07
CA GLN A 260 -32.01 4.90 -34.29
C GLN A 260 -32.20 4.43 -32.84
N GLU A 261 -32.51 3.16 -32.63
CA GLU A 261 -32.70 2.56 -31.31
C GLU A 261 -31.39 2.57 -30.50
N VAL A 262 -30.28 2.17 -31.11
CA VAL A 262 -28.95 2.22 -30.47
C VAL A 262 -28.56 3.65 -30.11
N SER A 263 -28.84 4.63 -30.98
CA SER A 263 -28.53 6.04 -30.73
C SER A 263 -29.28 6.60 -29.51
N ILE A 264 -30.56 6.27 -29.37
CA ILE A 264 -31.40 6.72 -28.25
C ILE A 264 -30.89 6.11 -26.95
N ALA A 265 -30.64 4.80 -26.93
CA ALA A 265 -30.15 4.10 -25.75
C ALA A 265 -28.76 4.58 -25.32
N LEU A 266 -27.81 4.76 -26.25
CA LEU A 266 -26.48 5.32 -25.94
C LEU A 266 -26.57 6.73 -25.35
N THR A 267 -27.43 7.58 -25.90
CA THR A 267 -27.62 8.95 -25.39
C THR A 267 -28.17 8.92 -23.96
N SER A 268 -29.17 8.07 -23.70
CA SER A 268 -29.71 7.88 -22.35
C SER A 268 -28.65 7.38 -21.37
N LEU A 269 -27.87 6.35 -21.75
CA LEU A 269 -26.81 5.78 -20.92
C LEU A 269 -25.68 6.79 -20.62
N LEU A 270 -25.31 7.63 -21.60
CA LEU A 270 -24.35 8.73 -21.40
C LEU A 270 -24.86 9.76 -20.40
N ILE A 271 -26.13 10.18 -20.54
CA ILE A 271 -26.76 11.14 -19.61
C ILE A 271 -26.84 10.55 -18.19
N ARG A 272 -27.16 9.26 -18.07
CA ARG A 272 -27.19 8.53 -16.80
C ARG A 272 -25.79 8.26 -16.22
N GLY A 273 -24.72 8.52 -16.99
CA GLY A 273 -23.34 8.31 -16.57
C GLY A 273 -22.95 6.83 -16.45
N LEU A 274 -23.63 5.93 -17.17
CA LEU A 274 -23.37 4.49 -17.16
C LEU A 274 -22.34 4.06 -18.21
N ILE A 275 -22.12 4.91 -19.22
CA ILE A 275 -21.10 4.75 -20.24
C ILE A 275 -20.36 6.08 -20.44
N ASN A 276 -19.14 6.01 -20.97
CA ASN A 276 -18.34 7.15 -21.39
C ASN A 276 -17.93 6.99 -22.85
N GLU A 277 -17.84 8.11 -23.56
CA GLU A 277 -17.29 8.15 -24.91
C GLU A 277 -15.93 8.86 -24.91
N ARG A 278 -14.89 8.17 -25.40
CA ARG A 278 -13.53 8.69 -25.52
C ARG A 278 -12.94 8.30 -26.87
N LEU A 279 -12.47 9.30 -27.61
CA LEU A 279 -11.83 9.10 -28.92
C LEU A 279 -12.70 8.28 -29.90
N GLY A 280 -14.03 8.47 -29.84
CA GLY A 280 -15.01 7.76 -30.68
C GLY A 280 -15.30 6.31 -30.24
N LYS A 281 -14.73 5.86 -29.12
CA LYS A 281 -15.04 4.57 -28.50
C LYS A 281 -15.90 4.77 -27.25
N ILE A 282 -16.87 3.89 -27.09
CA ILE A 282 -17.81 3.84 -25.98
C ILE A 282 -17.33 2.75 -25.02
N GLU A 283 -17.15 3.11 -23.76
CA GLU A 283 -16.77 2.19 -22.68
C GLU A 283 -17.76 2.30 -21.52
N ARG A 284 -17.98 1.19 -20.82
CA ARG A 284 -18.78 1.18 -19.59
C ARG A 284 -18.02 1.91 -18.46
N VAL A 285 -18.76 2.61 -17.59
CA VAL A 285 -18.23 3.24 -16.36
C VAL A 285 -18.16 2.26 -15.21
#